data_AF-W6TJ84-F1
#
_entry.id   AF-W6TJ84-F1
#
_cell.length_a   1.000
_cell.length_b   1.000
_cell.length_c   1.000
_cell.angle_alpha   90.00
_cell.angle_beta   90.00
_cell.angle_gamma   90.00
#
_symmetry.space_group_name_H-M   'P 1'
#
loop_
_entity.id
_entity.type
_entity.pdbx_description
1 polymer ?
#
loop_
_entity_poly.entity_id
_entity_poly.type
_entity_poly.pdbx_seq_one_letter_code
_entity_poly.pdbx_strand_id
1 'polypeptide(L)'
;MYNNYIRRFFMEYMQMEPVITRQMVFNELVKAGINREIADDLSYRYYKNELTTKDLEYLKENFDIKLEMLERGLRSDIEKVDNKIDKVRDELKSDIKELNNKIDIVRKDMEVNKMELDTKIDKFASEVKVTFKLHVWMFGTIITINVGIFLALISMLYALFIK
;
A
#
# COMPACT_ATOMS: atom_id res chain seq x y z
N MET A 1 27.86 -27.85 -7.97
CA MET A 1 28.03 -28.99 -7.02
C MET A 1 26.85 -29.95 -7.05
N TYR A 2 25.59 -29.47 -6.96
CA TYR A 2 24.37 -30.28 -6.95
C TYR A 2 24.15 -31.15 -8.21
N ASN A 3 24.40 -30.60 -9.41
CA ASN A 3 24.27 -31.33 -10.68
C ASN A 3 25.20 -32.56 -10.80
N ASN A 4 26.37 -32.54 -10.17
CA ASN A 4 27.29 -33.68 -10.22
C ASN A 4 26.83 -34.84 -9.32
N TYR A 5 26.13 -34.56 -8.21
CA TYR A 5 25.58 -35.61 -7.35
C TYR A 5 24.40 -36.33 -8.01
N ILE A 6 23.46 -35.59 -8.61
CA ILE A 6 22.33 -36.19 -9.33
C ILE A 6 22.83 -37.04 -10.50
N ARG A 7 23.83 -36.56 -11.25
CA ARG A 7 24.41 -37.31 -12.37
C ARG A 7 25.13 -38.58 -11.92
N ARG A 8 25.84 -38.54 -10.79
CA ARG A 8 26.54 -39.71 -10.25
C ARG A 8 25.57 -40.75 -9.70
N PHE A 9 24.52 -40.29 -9.00
CA PHE A 9 23.45 -41.15 -8.47
C PHE A 9 22.69 -41.85 -9.60
N PHE A 10 22.35 -41.14 -10.68
CA PHE A 10 21.71 -41.74 -11.87
C PHE A 10 22.62 -42.75 -12.59
N MET A 11 23.92 -42.46 -12.73
CA MET A 11 24.86 -43.36 -13.39
C MET A 11 25.13 -44.64 -12.59
N GLU A 12 25.11 -44.55 -11.25
CA GLU A 12 25.31 -45.69 -10.34
C GLU A 12 24.08 -46.62 -10.29
N TYR A 13 22.87 -46.06 -10.40
CA TYR A 13 21.63 -46.85 -10.53
C TYR A 13 21.47 -47.55 -11.88
N MET A 14 21.94 -46.97 -12.99
CA MET A 14 21.82 -47.61 -14.32
C MET A 14 22.78 -48.79 -14.56
N GLN A 15 23.79 -49.00 -13.71
CA GLN A 15 24.80 -50.05 -13.92
C GLN A 15 24.40 -51.44 -13.38
N MET A 16 23.21 -51.59 -12.80
CA MET A 16 22.83 -52.79 -12.03
C MET A 16 21.48 -53.41 -12.42
N GLU A 17 21.09 -53.34 -13.69
CA GLU A 17 19.97 -54.16 -14.20
C GLU A 17 20.49 -55.16 -15.25
N PRO A 18 20.21 -56.48 -15.10
CA PRO A 18 20.54 -57.44 -16.14
C PRO A 18 19.79 -57.05 -17.42
N VAL A 19 20.54 -56.73 -18.48
CA VAL A 19 19.96 -56.34 -19.77
C VAL A 19 19.25 -57.54 -20.38
N ILE A 20 17.92 -57.56 -20.28
CA ILE A 20 17.08 -58.61 -20.87
C ILE A 20 17.10 -58.46 -22.39
N THR A 21 17.72 -59.41 -23.09
CA THR A 21 17.82 -59.39 -24.56
C THR A 21 16.54 -59.90 -25.23
N ARG A 22 16.25 -59.47 -26.46
CA ARG A 22 15.14 -60.00 -27.29
C ARG A 22 15.10 -61.53 -27.29
N GLN A 23 16.27 -62.16 -27.46
CA GLN A 23 16.36 -63.62 -27.55
C GLN A 23 16.02 -64.32 -26.24
N MET A 24 16.40 -63.73 -25.09
CA MET A 24 16.02 -64.26 -23.78
C MET A 24 14.50 -64.24 -23.62
N VAL A 25 13.85 -63.13 -23.97
CA VAL A 25 12.39 -62.97 -23.90
C VAL A 25 11.71 -63.93 -24.86
N PHE A 26 12.19 -64.01 -26.11
CA PHE A 26 11.68 -64.95 -27.11
C PHE A 26 11.73 -66.40 -26.60
N ASN A 27 12.87 -66.83 -26.06
CA ASN A 27 13.06 -68.18 -25.55
C ASN A 27 12.11 -68.48 -24.39
N GLU A 28 11.92 -67.55 -23.46
CA GLU A 28 10.99 -67.72 -22.32
C GLU A 28 9.53 -67.75 -22.77
N LEU A 29 9.12 -66.91 -23.73
CA LEU A 29 7.77 -66.93 -24.31
C LEU A 29 7.46 -68.26 -25.01
N VAL A 30 8.41 -68.78 -25.80
CA VAL A 30 8.28 -70.09 -26.46
C VAL A 30 8.23 -71.22 -25.44
N LYS A 31 9.05 -71.18 -24.38
CA LYS A 31 8.99 -72.16 -23.27
C LYS A 31 7.65 -72.15 -22.54
N ALA A 32 7.02 -70.98 -22.42
CA ALA A 32 5.69 -70.82 -21.84
C ALA A 32 4.55 -71.32 -22.76
N GLY A 33 4.87 -71.86 -23.95
CA GLY A 33 3.90 -72.43 -24.88
C GLY A 33 3.28 -71.41 -25.84
N ILE A 34 3.79 -70.18 -25.92
CA ILE A 34 3.33 -69.18 -26.89
C ILE A 34 3.82 -69.57 -28.30
N ASN A 35 2.96 -69.40 -29.30
CA ASN A 35 3.29 -69.63 -30.71
C ASN A 35 4.55 -68.83 -31.09
N ARG A 36 5.47 -69.45 -31.85
CA ARG A 36 6.74 -68.84 -32.25
C ARG A 36 6.59 -67.48 -32.95
N GLU A 37 5.61 -67.33 -33.84
CA GLU A 37 5.38 -66.05 -34.53
C GLU A 37 4.92 -64.96 -33.55
N ILE A 38 4.04 -65.32 -32.61
CA ILE A 38 3.56 -64.41 -31.57
C ILE A 38 4.70 -64.07 -30.58
N ALA A 39 5.53 -65.04 -30.21
CA ALA A 39 6.69 -64.82 -29.34
C ALA A 39 7.75 -63.92 -30.01
N ASP A 40 7.93 -64.04 -31.33
CA ASP A 40 8.87 -63.21 -32.10
C ASP A 40 8.41 -61.73 -32.14
N ASP A 41 7.12 -61.49 -32.37
CA ASP A 41 6.51 -60.16 -32.32
C ASP A 41 6.54 -59.56 -30.91
N LEU A 42 6.12 -60.30 -29.88
CA LEU A 42 6.12 -59.82 -28.49
C LEU A 42 7.54 -59.54 -27.96
N SER A 43 8.50 -60.42 -28.24
CA SER A 43 9.90 -60.19 -27.85
C SER A 43 10.51 -58.99 -28.58
N TYR A 44 10.13 -58.75 -29.84
CA TYR A 44 10.52 -57.57 -30.58
C TYR A 44 9.95 -56.29 -29.95
N ARG A 45 8.65 -56.26 -29.64
CA ARG A 45 7.99 -55.12 -28.98
C ARG A 45 8.55 -54.85 -27.59
N TYR A 46 8.82 -55.89 -26.81
CA TYR A 46 9.50 -55.79 -25.52
C TYR A 46 10.91 -55.20 -25.68
N TYR A 47 11.71 -55.76 -26.60
CA TYR A 47 13.06 -55.27 -26.85
C TYR A 47 13.09 -53.82 -27.36
N LYS A 48 12.04 -53.40 -28.08
CA LYS A 48 11.87 -52.03 -28.57
C LYS A 48 11.12 -51.10 -27.61
N ASN A 49 10.64 -51.60 -26.47
CA ASN A 49 9.87 -50.87 -25.46
C ASN A 49 8.70 -50.03 -26.02
N GLU A 50 8.16 -50.37 -27.20
CA GLU A 50 7.22 -49.51 -27.93
C GLU A 50 5.92 -49.22 -27.16
N LEU A 51 5.48 -50.15 -26.31
CA LEU A 51 4.29 -49.98 -25.48
C LEU A 51 4.57 -49.00 -24.33
N THR A 52 5.70 -49.16 -23.64
CA THR A 52 6.15 -48.30 -22.54
C THR A 52 6.42 -46.87 -23.02
N THR A 53 7.00 -46.69 -24.20
CA THR A 53 7.25 -45.35 -24.75
C THR A 53 5.96 -44.61 -25.07
N LYS A 54 4.95 -45.30 -25.61
CA LYS A 54 3.64 -44.70 -25.92
C LYS A 54 2.90 -44.27 -24.65
N ASP A 55 2.94 -45.08 -23.60
CA ASP A 55 2.33 -44.74 -22.31
C ASP A 55 3.03 -43.54 -21.66
N LEU A 56 4.36 -43.47 -21.73
CA LEU A 56 5.14 -42.32 -21.25
C LEU A 56 4.85 -41.05 -22.05
N GLU A 57 4.72 -41.17 -23.38
CA GLU A 57 4.38 -40.05 -24.26
C GLU A 57 2.97 -39.53 -23.95
N TYR A 58 1.99 -40.42 -23.78
CA TYR A 58 0.64 -40.06 -23.36
C TYR A 58 0.60 -39.35 -21.99
N LEU A 59 1.35 -39.88 -21.00
CA LEU A 59 1.45 -39.24 -19.70
C LEU A 59 2.07 -37.86 -19.80
N LYS A 60 3.15 -37.72 -20.58
CA LYS A 60 3.82 -36.44 -20.83
C LYS A 60 2.85 -35.43 -21.45
N GLU A 61 2.17 -35.79 -22.53
CA GLU A 61 1.19 -34.91 -23.18
C GLU A 61 0.08 -34.47 -22.21
N ASN A 62 -0.45 -35.40 -21.42
CA ASN A 62 -1.49 -35.08 -20.43
C ASN A 62 -0.97 -34.14 -19.32
N PHE A 63 0.27 -34.33 -18.86
CA PHE A 63 0.89 -33.42 -17.89
C PHE A 63 1.16 -32.04 -18.51
N ASP A 64 1.69 -31.98 -19.72
CA ASP A 64 1.96 -30.73 -20.43
C ASP A 64 0.66 -29.92 -20.59
N ILE A 65 -0.43 -30.55 -21.04
CA ILE A 65 -1.75 -29.91 -21.15
C ILE A 65 -2.25 -29.39 -19.80
N LYS A 66 -2.14 -30.18 -18.73
CA LYS A 66 -2.57 -29.76 -17.38
C LYS A 66 -1.73 -28.60 -16.84
N LEU A 67 -0.43 -28.62 -17.08
CA LEU A 67 0.47 -27.54 -16.70
C LEU A 67 0.13 -26.26 -17.44
N GLU A 68 -0.08 -26.32 -18.76
CA GLU A 68 -0.50 -25.16 -19.52
C GLU A 68 -1.85 -24.59 -19.04
N MET A 69 -2.82 -25.46 -18.73
CA MET A 69 -4.11 -25.03 -18.18
C MET A 69 -3.93 -24.32 -16.83
N LEU A 70 -3.09 -24.86 -15.95
CA LEU A 70 -2.78 -24.27 -14.66
C LEU A 70 -2.07 -22.91 -14.82
N GLU A 71 -1.06 -22.83 -15.70
CA GLU A 71 -0.35 -21.58 -16.00
C GLU A 71 -1.28 -20.51 -16.55
N ARG A 72 -2.19 -20.87 -17.47
CA ARG A 72 -3.22 -19.95 -17.99
C ARG A 72 -4.16 -19.47 -16.88
N GLY A 73 -4.59 -20.37 -15.99
CA GLY A 73 -5.44 -20.04 -14.84
C GLY A 73 -4.75 -19.06 -13.90
N LEU A 74 -3.52 -19.37 -13.48
CA LEU A 74 -2.71 -18.50 -12.61
C LEU A 74 -2.45 -17.14 -13.24
N ARG A 75 -2.11 -17.09 -14.53
CA ARG A 75 -1.91 -15.83 -15.25
C ARG A 75 -3.18 -14.98 -15.27
N SER A 76 -4.34 -15.59 -15.49
CA SER A 76 -5.62 -14.88 -15.46
C SER A 76 -5.93 -14.32 -14.08
N ASP A 77 -5.65 -15.07 -13.02
CA ASP A 77 -5.89 -14.61 -11.65
C ASP A 77 -4.92 -13.51 -11.22
N ILE A 78 -3.66 -13.56 -11.63
CA ILE A 78 -2.68 -12.48 -11.46
C ILE A 78 -3.18 -11.21 -12.15
N GLU A 79 -3.59 -11.31 -13.42
CA GLU A 79 -4.11 -10.16 -14.18
C GLU A 79 -5.37 -9.54 -13.52
N LYS A 80 -6.27 -10.36 -12.98
CA LYS A 80 -7.42 -9.85 -12.21
C LYS A 80 -7.00 -9.12 -10.93
N VAL A 81 -5.98 -9.62 -10.24
CA VAL A 81 -5.45 -8.99 -9.03
C VAL A 81 -4.77 -7.67 -9.38
N ASP A 82 -3.94 -7.63 -10.41
CA ASP A 82 -3.28 -6.40 -10.89
C ASP A 82 -4.31 -5.33 -11.25
N ASN A 83 -5.36 -5.70 -12.01
CA ASN A 83 -6.46 -4.79 -12.35
C ASN A 83 -7.19 -4.26 -11.11
N LYS A 84 -7.39 -5.09 -10.07
CA LYS A 84 -7.99 -4.65 -8.81
C LYS A 84 -7.08 -3.69 -8.05
N ILE A 85 -5.77 -3.94 -8.05
CA ILE A 85 -4.77 -3.09 -7.41
C ILE A 85 -4.74 -1.72 -8.11
N ASP A 86 -4.71 -1.69 -9.43
CA ASP A 86 -4.73 -0.44 -10.20
C ASP A 86 -6.00 0.37 -9.93
N LYS A 87 -7.16 -0.29 -9.90
CA LYS A 87 -8.43 0.37 -9.57
C LYS A 87 -8.42 0.99 -8.16
N VAL A 88 -7.97 0.23 -7.14
CA VAL A 88 -7.86 0.75 -5.77
C VAL A 88 -6.86 1.91 -5.69
N ARG A 89 -5.75 1.83 -6.43
CA ARG A 89 -4.75 2.89 -6.50
C ARG A 89 -5.33 4.19 -7.08
N ASP A 90 -6.12 4.08 -8.15
CA ASP A 90 -6.76 5.23 -8.78
C ASP A 90 -7.84 5.85 -7.88
N GLU A 91 -8.66 5.03 -7.21
CA GLU A 91 -9.64 5.47 -6.22
C GLU A 91 -8.95 6.24 -5.08
N LEU A 92 -7.90 5.67 -4.48
CA LEU A 92 -7.14 6.34 -3.41
C LEU A 92 -6.47 7.64 -3.88
N LYS A 93 -5.97 7.70 -5.12
CA LYS A 93 -5.40 8.91 -5.70
C LYS A 93 -6.46 10.00 -5.87
N SER A 94 -7.68 9.62 -6.25
CA SER A 94 -8.82 10.55 -6.33
C SER A 94 -9.19 11.08 -4.95
N ASP A 95 -9.32 10.21 -3.96
CA ASP A 95 -9.69 10.58 -2.59
C ASP A 95 -8.65 11.53 -1.97
N ILE A 96 -7.36 11.25 -2.15
CA ILE A 96 -6.27 12.13 -1.68
C ILE A 96 -6.38 13.51 -2.33
N LYS A 97 -6.69 13.59 -3.62
CA LYS A 97 -6.86 14.86 -4.33
C LYS A 97 -8.06 15.65 -3.78
N GLU A 98 -9.18 14.98 -3.53
CA GLU A 98 -10.36 15.62 -2.94
C GLU A 98 -10.08 16.13 -1.52
N LEU A 99 -9.40 15.33 -0.69
CA LEU A 99 -9.02 15.72 0.66
C LEU A 99 -8.07 16.93 0.66
N ASN A 100 -7.08 16.96 -0.24
CA ASN A 100 -6.19 18.12 -0.39
C ASN A 100 -6.98 19.38 -0.75
N ASN A 101 -7.93 19.31 -1.68
CA ASN A 101 -8.78 20.45 -2.02
C ASN A 101 -9.61 20.93 -0.82
N LYS A 102 -10.20 20.01 -0.04
CA LYS A 102 -10.94 20.37 1.18
C LYS A 102 -10.05 21.05 2.22
N ILE A 103 -8.82 20.55 2.40
CA ILE A 103 -7.83 21.15 3.31
C ILE A 103 -7.48 22.57 2.85
N ASP A 104 -7.27 22.80 1.56
CA ASP A 104 -6.93 24.11 1.04
C ASP A 104 -8.07 25.12 1.20
N ILE A 105 -9.33 24.69 1.03
CA ILE A 105 -10.50 25.52 1.32
C ILE A 105 -10.54 25.89 2.81
N VAL A 106 -10.42 24.92 3.71
CA VAL A 106 -10.43 25.16 5.17
C VAL A 106 -9.31 26.12 5.58
N ARG A 107 -8.10 25.96 5.02
CA ARG A 107 -6.98 26.87 5.27
C ARG A 107 -7.29 28.30 4.83
N LYS A 108 -7.90 28.47 3.66
CA LYS A 108 -8.29 29.78 3.15
C LYS A 108 -9.37 30.43 4.01
N ASP A 109 -10.38 29.66 4.42
CA ASP A 109 -11.43 30.14 5.33
C ASP A 109 -10.85 30.56 6.69
N MET A 110 -9.90 29.80 7.23
CA MET A 110 -9.19 30.17 8.46
C MET A 110 -8.38 31.46 8.30
N GLU A 111 -7.71 31.65 7.16
CA GLU A 111 -6.95 32.88 6.87
C GLU A 111 -7.87 34.11 6.78
N VAL A 112 -9.01 33.97 6.10
CA VAL A 112 -10.03 35.03 6.03
C VAL A 112 -10.58 35.35 7.42
N ASN A 113 -10.96 34.34 8.21
CA ASN A 113 -11.47 34.53 9.56
C ASN A 113 -10.44 35.22 10.48
N LYS A 114 -9.16 34.86 10.34
CA LYS A 114 -8.07 35.51 11.07
C LYS A 114 -7.97 36.99 10.70
N MET A 115 -7.98 37.31 9.40
CA MET A 115 -7.91 38.70 8.91
C MET A 115 -9.10 39.54 9.40
N GLU A 116 -10.30 38.97 9.39
CA GLU A 116 -11.51 39.63 9.89
C GLU A 116 -11.40 39.89 11.40
N LEU A 117 -10.89 38.92 12.17
CA LEU A 117 -10.67 39.05 13.60
C LEU A 117 -9.63 40.14 13.91
N ASP A 118 -8.49 40.13 13.21
CA ASP A 118 -7.44 41.14 13.35
C ASP A 118 -8.02 42.55 13.08
N THR A 119 -8.81 42.70 12.02
CA THR A 119 -9.48 43.97 11.69
C THR A 119 -10.45 44.43 12.79
N LYS A 120 -11.23 43.51 13.38
CA LYS A 120 -12.15 43.82 14.49
C LYS A 120 -11.39 44.22 15.76
N ILE A 121 -10.30 43.53 16.07
CA ILE A 121 -9.43 43.84 17.21
C ILE A 121 -8.79 45.22 17.05
N ASP A 122 -8.23 45.53 15.88
CA ASP A 122 -7.63 46.83 15.60
C ASP A 122 -8.63 47.97 15.73
N LYS A 123 -9.84 47.78 15.19
CA LYS A 123 -10.94 48.74 15.34
C LYS A 123 -11.28 48.95 16.81
N PHE A 124 -11.52 47.88 17.57
CA PHE A 124 -11.83 47.98 19.00
C PHE A 124 -10.71 48.67 19.79
N ALA A 125 -9.45 48.30 19.54
CA ALA A 125 -8.29 48.93 20.18
C ALA A 125 -8.22 50.44 19.88
N SER A 126 -8.56 50.86 18.65
CA SER A 126 -8.60 52.26 18.26
C SER A 126 -9.70 53.05 18.99
N GLU A 127 -10.92 52.49 19.08
CA GLU A 127 -12.06 53.08 19.78
C GLU A 127 -11.79 53.22 21.27
N VAL A 128 -11.25 52.17 21.90
CA VAL A 128 -10.83 52.17 23.30
C VAL A 128 -9.73 53.20 23.56
N LYS A 129 -8.73 53.32 22.69
CA LYS A 129 -7.67 54.32 22.83
C LYS A 129 -8.19 55.76 22.79
N VAL A 130 -9.14 56.05 21.89
CA VAL A 130 -9.76 57.37 21.78
C VAL A 130 -10.57 57.69 23.04
N THR A 131 -11.40 56.76 23.48
CA THR A 131 -12.23 56.94 24.69
C THR A 131 -11.36 57.12 25.94
N PHE A 132 -10.30 56.34 26.13
CA PHE A 132 -9.37 56.53 27.25
C PHE A 132 -8.69 57.90 27.23
N LYS A 133 -8.22 58.37 26.06
CA LYS A 133 -7.63 59.71 25.94
C LYS A 133 -8.60 60.81 26.37
N LEU A 134 -9.86 60.69 25.97
CA LEU A 134 -10.91 61.63 26.35
C LEU A 134 -11.19 61.60 27.86
N HIS A 135 -11.27 60.42 28.47
CA HIS A 135 -11.42 60.29 29.92
C HIS A 135 -10.23 60.89 30.69
N VAL A 136 -9.00 60.60 30.26
CA VAL A 136 -7.79 61.19 30.88
C VAL A 136 -7.82 62.71 30.80
N TRP A 137 -8.23 63.27 29.65
CA TRP A 137 -8.37 64.71 29.48
C TRP A 137 -9.45 65.30 30.41
N MET A 138 -10.63 64.68 30.49
CA MET A 138 -11.71 65.10 31.38
C MET A 138 -11.32 65.01 32.86
N PHE A 139 -10.64 63.94 33.28
CA PHE A 139 -10.17 63.83 34.65
C PHE A 139 -9.16 64.93 34.98
N GLY A 140 -8.28 65.30 34.04
CA GLY A 140 -7.36 66.42 34.21
C GLY A 140 -8.07 67.75 34.50
N THR A 141 -9.13 68.08 33.76
CA THR A 141 -9.91 69.31 33.99
C THR A 141 -10.68 69.24 35.31
N ILE A 142 -11.32 68.11 35.62
CA ILE A 142 -12.03 67.90 36.89
C ILE A 142 -11.08 68.07 38.08
N ILE A 143 -9.91 67.42 38.05
CA ILE A 143 -8.90 67.54 39.12
C ILE A 143 -8.46 69.00 39.27
N THR A 144 -8.17 69.68 38.17
CA THR A 144 -7.71 71.09 38.18
C THR A 144 -8.74 72.02 38.82
N ILE A 145 -10.02 71.88 38.48
CA ILE A 145 -11.11 72.67 39.06
C ILE A 145 -11.24 72.38 40.56
N ASN A 146 -11.24 71.10 40.96
CA ASN A 146 -11.35 70.72 42.37
C ASN A 146 -10.20 71.29 43.20
N VAL A 147 -8.94 71.17 42.74
CA VAL A 147 -7.77 71.75 43.42
C VAL A 147 -7.90 73.27 43.55
N GLY A 148 -8.34 73.96 42.50
CA GLY A 148 -8.55 75.42 42.52
C GLY A 148 -9.59 75.85 43.56
N ILE A 149 -10.72 75.14 43.64
CA ILE A 149 -11.77 75.40 44.64
C ILE A 149 -11.23 75.17 46.06
N PHE A 150 -10.52 74.06 46.31
CA PHE A 150 -9.91 73.79 47.62
C PHE A 150 -8.94 74.89 48.05
N LEU A 151 -8.07 75.36 47.15
CA LEU A 151 -7.14 76.46 47.44
C LEU A 151 -7.89 77.75 47.80
N ALA A 152 -8.91 78.12 47.03
CA ALA A 152 -9.71 79.31 47.29
C ALA A 152 -10.43 79.25 48.66
N LEU A 153 -10.96 78.08 49.02
CA LEU A 153 -11.59 77.85 50.32
C LEU A 153 -10.59 77.97 51.49
N ILE A 154 -9.39 77.40 51.35
CA ILE A 154 -8.32 77.55 52.35
C ILE A 154 -7.92 79.01 52.51
N SER A 155 -7.80 79.77 51.41
CA SER A 155 -7.51 81.20 51.46
C SER A 155 -8.60 81.99 52.19
N MET A 156 -9.88 81.69 51.95
CA MET A 156 -10.99 82.30 52.68
C MET A 156 -10.97 81.96 54.17
N LEU A 157 -10.69 80.70 54.51
CA LEU A 157 -10.59 80.25 55.90
C LEU A 157 -9.45 80.98 56.64
N TYR A 158 -8.28 81.08 56.01
CA TYR A 158 -7.13 81.81 56.54
C TYR A 158 -7.47 83.29 56.79
N ALA A 159 -8.17 83.94 55.87
CA ALA A 159 -8.62 85.33 56.02
C ALA A 159 -9.61 85.53 57.18
N LEU A 160 -10.43 84.53 57.50
CA LEU A 160 -11.37 84.59 58.63
C LEU A 160 -10.67 84.43 59.99
N PHE A 161 -9.59 83.65 60.07
CA PHE A 161 -8.88 83.35 61.33
C PHE A 161 -7.73 84.31 61.67
N ILE A 162 -7.25 85.11 60.71
CA ILE A 162 -6.17 86.12 60.91
C ILE A 162 -6.71 87.54 61.12
N LYS A 163 -7.92 87.63 61.67
CA LYS A 163 -8.50 88.88 62.15
C LYS A 163 -8.52 88.87 63.68
#